data_AF-A0A536BMM4-F1
#
_entry.id   AF-A0A536BMM4-F1
#
_cell.length_a   1.000
_cell.length_b   1.000
_cell.length_c   1.000
_cell.angle_alpha   90.00
_cell.angle_beta   90.00
_cell.angle_gamma   90.00
#
_symmetry.space_group_name_H-M   'P 1'
#
loop_
_entity.id
_entity.type
_entity.pdbx_description
1 polymer ?
#
loop_
_entity_poly.entity_id
_entity_poly.type
_entity_poly.pdbx_seq_one_letter_code
_entity_poly.pdbx_strand_id
1 'polypeptide(L)' 'MVFGNDLEAASRHLFPQLDEAHNRLQDVVPDLTMSGTGAALFAHFAGRAEADAALAAARKLGYPAWVCRPVSALG' A
#
# COMPACT_ATOMS: atom_id res chain seq x y z
N MET A 1 5.84 -14.74 -6.52
CA MET A 1 6.15 -13.67 -7.48
C MET A 1 6.10 -12.39 -6.69
N VAL A 2 7.20 -11.66 -6.58
CA VAL A 2 7.22 -10.40 -5.82
C VAL A 2 6.54 -9.35 -6.69
N PHE A 3 5.36 -8.88 -6.29
CA PHE A 3 4.76 -7.69 -6.87
C PHE A 3 5.60 -6.49 -6.41
N GLY A 4 5.98 -5.60 -7.34
CA GLY A 4 6.82 -4.45 -7.05
C GLY A 4 6.70 -3.39 -8.13
N ASN A 5 7.20 -2.20 -7.82
CA ASN A 5 7.18 -1.05 -8.69
C ASN A 5 8.60 -0.49 -8.85
N ASP A 6 9.13 -0.53 -10.08
CA ASP A 6 10.51 -0.09 -10.39
C ASP A 6 10.78 1.37 -10.02
N LEU A 7 9.74 2.22 -9.97
CA LEU A 7 9.87 3.62 -9.58
C LEU A 7 9.93 3.80 -8.06
N GLU A 8 9.55 2.81 -7.26
CA GLU A 8 9.38 2.95 -5.82
C GLU A 8 10.67 3.35 -5.11
N ALA A 9 11.79 2.71 -5.44
CA ALA A 9 13.08 3.03 -4.83
C ALA A 9 13.52 4.48 -5.12
N ALA A 10 13.38 4.92 -6.38
CA ALA A 10 13.70 6.29 -6.76
C ALA A 10 12.74 7.31 -6.12
N SER A 11 11.44 7.02 -6.10
CA SER A 11 10.44 7.88 -5.46
C SER A 11 10.67 8.00 -3.95
N ARG A 12 10.94 6.91 -3.24
CA ARG A 12 11.24 6.94 -1.79
C ARG A 12 12.52 7.72 -1.50
N HIS A 13 13.54 7.60 -2.34
CA HIS A 13 14.78 8.36 -2.20
C HIS A 13 14.54 9.88 -2.36
N LEU A 14 13.74 10.29 -3.36
CA LEU A 14 13.49 11.70 -3.67
C LEU A 14 12.44 12.35 -2.76
N PHE A 15 11.52 11.56 -2.19
CA PHE A 15 10.41 12.05 -1.37
C PHE A 15 10.45 11.40 0.03
N PRO A 16 11.16 12.01 1.01
CA PRO A 16 11.31 11.43 2.35
C PRO A 16 9.99 11.16 3.07
N GLN A 17 8.95 11.94 2.79
CA GLN A 17 7.61 11.73 3.35
C GLN A 17 6.96 10.43 2.85
N LEU A 18 7.24 10.04 1.61
CA LEU A 18 6.80 8.76 1.05
C LEU A 18 7.56 7.61 1.70
N ASP A 19 8.88 7.75 1.89
CA ASP A 19 9.68 6.74 2.56
C ASP A 19 9.25 6.54 4.02
N GLU A 20 9.02 7.62 4.76
CA GLU A 20 8.50 7.56 6.13
C GLU A 20 7.13 6.86 6.17
N ALA A 21 6.20 7.26 5.28
CA ALA A 21 4.88 6.65 5.21
C ALA A 21 4.95 5.17 4.87
N HIS A 22 5.80 4.78 3.90
CA HIS A 22 6.01 3.40 3.53
C HIS A 22 6.53 2.58 4.71
N ASN A 23 7.59 3.03 5.37
CA ASN A 23 8.20 2.33 6.50
C ASN A 23 7.21 2.16 7.67
N ARG A 24 6.47 3.23 8.02
CA ARG A 24 5.47 3.17 9.10
C ARG A 24 4.30 2.25 8.78
N LEU A 25 3.84 2.24 7.53
CA LEU A 25 2.72 1.40 7.12
C LEU A 25 3.14 -0.07 6.93
N GLN A 26 4.37 -0.35 6.50
CA GLN A 26 4.86 -1.72 6.27
C GLN A 26 4.87 -2.59 7.53
N ASP A 27 5.03 -1.99 8.71
CA ASP A 27 4.96 -2.69 10.00
C ASP A 27 3.57 -3.25 10.31
N VAL A 28 2.51 -2.68 9.73
CA VAL A 28 1.11 -3.06 10.01
C VAL A 28 0.34 -3.56 8.79
N VAL A 29 0.85 -3.28 7.59
CA VAL A 29 0.34 -3.77 6.32
C VAL A 29 1.52 -4.43 5.58
N PRO A 30 1.65 -5.76 5.64
CA PRO A 30 2.71 -6.45 4.94
C PRO A 30 2.53 -6.34 3.42
N ASP A 31 3.63 -6.52 2.69
CA ASP A 31 3.65 -6.55 1.22
C ASP A 31 3.05 -5.28 0.54
N LEU A 32 3.23 -4.11 1.17
CA LEU A 32 2.95 -2.83 0.54
C LEU A 32 3.86 -2.61 -0.67
N THR A 33 3.29 -2.00 -1.70
CA THR A 33 4.03 -1.42 -2.82
C THR A 33 3.31 -0.19 -3.36
N MET A 34 4.04 0.64 -4.09
CA MET A 34 3.57 1.87 -4.71
C MET A 34 2.76 1.60 -5.98
N SER A 35 1.64 2.33 -6.15
CA SER A 35 0.86 2.32 -7.38
C SER A 35 1.31 3.44 -8.33
N GLY A 36 1.58 3.10 -9.60
CA GLY A 36 1.94 4.08 -10.64
C GLY A 36 3.23 4.85 -10.29
N THR A 37 3.19 6.18 -10.32
CA THR A 37 4.31 7.03 -9.89
C THR A 37 4.20 7.47 -8.43
N GLY A 38 3.28 6.89 -7.67
CA GLY A 38 2.95 7.30 -6.30
C GLY A 38 2.01 8.51 -6.24
N ALA A 39 1.66 9.00 -5.04
CA ALA A 39 2.14 8.55 -3.72
C ALA A 39 1.26 7.47 -3.05
N ALA A 40 0.27 6.94 -3.76
CA ALA A 40 -0.60 5.89 -3.21
C ALA A 40 0.17 4.56 -3.07
N LEU A 41 -0.01 3.91 -1.92
CA LEU A 41 0.48 2.57 -1.63
C LEU A 41 -0.70 1.59 -1.57
N PHE A 42 -0.45 0.32 -1.88
CA PHE A 42 -1.46 -0.73 -1.78
C PHE A 42 -0.83 -2.07 -1.43
N ALA A 43 -1.65 -2.98 -0.89
CA ALA A 43 -1.30 -4.37 -0.62
C ALA A 43 -2.48 -5.26 -1.05
N HIS A 44 -2.18 -6.49 -1.42
CA HIS A 44 -3.19 -7.50 -1.73
C HIS A 44 -3.44 -8.39 -0.53
N PHE A 45 -4.71 -8.77 -0.32
CA PHE A 45 -5.10 -9.71 0.72
C PHE A 45 -5.90 -10.85 0.10
N ALA A 46 -5.79 -12.04 0.68
CA ALA A 46 -6.54 -13.20 0.21
C ALA A 46 -8.02 -13.08 0.54
N GLY A 47 -8.35 -12.34 1.61
CA GLY A 47 -9.72 -12.22 2.10
C GLY A 47 -10.05 -10.84 2.65
N ARG A 48 -11.35 -10.58 2.73
CA ARG A 48 -11.90 -9.31 3.24
C ARG A 48 -11.54 -9.06 4.71
N ALA A 49 -11.52 -10.09 5.54
CA ALA A 49 -11.22 -9.97 6.97
C ALA A 49 -9.79 -9.43 7.22
N GLU A 50 -8.80 -9.95 6.48
CA GLU A 50 -7.41 -9.48 6.54
C GLU A 50 -7.30 -8.02 6.06
N ALA A 51 -7.98 -7.69 4.95
CA ALA A 51 -8.00 -6.33 4.42
C ALA A 51 -8.64 -5.33 5.41
N ASP A 52 -9.72 -5.71 6.08
CA ASP A 52 -10.37 -4.87 7.09
C ASP A 52 -9.50 -4.68 8.35
N ALA A 53 -8.73 -5.69 8.76
CA ALA A 53 -7.77 -5.58 9.86
C ALA A 53 -6.63 -4.60 9.51
N ALA A 54 -6.06 -4.73 8.31
CA ALA A 54 -5.03 -3.82 7.80
C ALA A 54 -5.57 -2.38 7.66
N LEU A 55 -6.80 -2.22 7.16
CA LEU A 55 -7.49 -0.92 7.08
C LEU A 55 -7.60 -0.25 8.45
N ALA A 56 -8.03 -1.00 9.46
CA ALA A 56 -8.14 -0.48 10.82
C ALA A 56 -6.77 -0.07 11.38
N ALA A 57 -5.71 -0.84 11.12
CA ALA A 57 -4.36 -0.53 11.56
C ALA A 57 -3.79 0.73 10.87
N ALA A 58 -3.91 0.84 9.55
CA ALA A 58 -3.47 2.02 8.80
C ALA A 58 -4.18 3.31 9.27
N ARG A 59 -5.48 3.24 9.53
CA ARG A 59 -6.25 4.38 10.06
C ARG A 59 -5.85 4.75 11.49
N LYS A 60 -5.50 3.78 12.34
CA LYS A 60 -4.95 4.06 13.69
C LYS A 60 -3.62 4.79 13.63
N LEU A 61 -2.82 4.57 12.59
CA LEU A 61 -1.59 5.31 12.33
C LEU A 61 -1.83 6.71 11.72
N GLY A 62 -3.08 7.06 11.41
CA GLY A 62 -3.47 8.37 10.89
C GLY A 62 -3.54 8.47 9.36
N TYR A 63 -3.37 7.38 8.62
CA TYR A 63 -3.40 7.40 7.15
C TYR A 63 -4.82 7.24 6.58
N PRO A 64 -5.19 8.04 5.56
CA PRO A 64 -6.41 7.78 4.80
C PRO A 64 -6.27 6.47 4.01
N ALA A 65 -7.24 5.57 4.17
CA ALA A 65 -7.19 4.24 3.57
C ALA A 65 -8.60 3.69 3.26
N TRP A 66 -8.67 2.78 2.28
CA TRP A 66 -9.88 2.13 1.79
C TRP A 66 -9.61 0.65 1.47
N VAL A 67 -10.64 -0.18 1.55
CA VAL A 67 -10.64 -1.54 1.01
C VAL A 67 -11.40 -1.53 -0.31
N CYS A 68 -10.75 -1.99 -1.36
CA CYS A 68 -11.30 -2.07 -2.71
C CYS A 68 -11.34 -3.53 -3.16
N ARG A 69 -12.35 -3.90 -3.95
CA ARG A 69 -12.37 -5.17 -4.68
C ARG A 69 -11.86 -4.91 -6.10
N PRO A 70 -10.69 -5.46 -6.51
CA PRO A 70 -10.25 -5.33 -7.88
C PRO A 70 -11.23 -6.03 -8.82
N VAL A 71 -11.53 -5.41 -9.94
CA VAL A 71 -12.34 -5.96 -11.03
C VAL A 71 -11.48 -6.06 -12.28
N SER A 72 -11.69 -7.10 -13.08
CA SER A 72 -10.98 -7.24 -14.35
C SER A 72 -11.35 -6.08 -15.28
N ALA A 73 -10.34 -5.47 -15.91
CA ALA A 73 -10.56 -4.49 -16.97
C ALA A 73 -11.01 -5.14 -18.30
N LEU A 74 -10.81 -6.45 -18.42
CA LEU A 74 -11.30 -7.27 -19.52
C LEU A 74 -12.68 -7.80 -19.11
N GLY A 75 -13.70 -6.99 -19.35
CA GLY A 75 -15.11 -7.36 -19.31
C GLY A 75 -15.72 -7.21 -20.70
#